data_AF-A0A2V9LME1-F1
#
_entry.id   AF-A0A2V9LME1-F1
#
_cell.length_a   1.000
_cell.length_b   1.000
_cell.length_c   1.000
_cell.angle_alpha   90.00
_cell.angle_beta   90.00
_cell.angle_gamma   90.00
#
_symmetry.space_group_name_H-M   'P 1'
#
loop_
_entity.id
_entity.type
_entity.pdbx_description
1 polymer ?
#
loop_
_entity_poly.entity_id
_entity_poly.type
_entity_poly.pdbx_seq_one_letter_code
_entity_poly.pdbx_strand_id
1 'polypeptide(L)'
;MSPVGHLQYGWWFAHWRKFDRRERAAIALAAAACDLDGLSLFWGGDAYYRYHHILFHNLGSFLVFTIVAGLFFWRKPWAWLLVAFSFGMHIVEDYFTVPWDMLPWRPFGNLAVNLDHHLQAWIVQYVFQSVAMVGVFAITVWIYTRYRRTPIEIVSPALDRLILNYAVLPWKNGCASCSARAHFTCDACGRVFCARHSKVDGHCRVRCQECPSSLASASRRH
;
A
#
# COMPACT_ATOMS: atom_id res chain seq x y z
N MET A 1 -12.34 -7.26 -0.94
CA MET A 1 -11.17 -7.94 -1.56
C MET A 1 -10.30 -8.53 -0.44
N SER A 2 -8.99 -8.77 -0.66
CA SER A 2 -8.09 -9.11 0.45
C SER A 2 -7.53 -7.83 1.11
N PRO A 3 -7.07 -7.90 2.37
CA PRO A 3 -6.47 -6.75 3.06
C PRO A 3 -5.31 -6.08 2.31
N VAL A 4 -4.55 -6.88 1.56
CA VAL A 4 -3.46 -6.38 0.70
C VAL A 4 -4.02 -5.53 -0.45
N GLY A 5 -5.12 -5.97 -1.06
CA GLY A 5 -5.80 -5.25 -2.12
C GLY A 5 -6.33 -3.89 -1.65
N HIS A 6 -6.96 -3.87 -0.48
CA HIS A 6 -7.46 -2.65 0.14
C HIS A 6 -6.30 -1.66 0.44
N LEU A 7 -5.22 -2.15 1.05
CA LEU A 7 -4.03 -1.32 1.32
C LEU A 7 -3.47 -0.70 0.03
N GLN A 8 -3.38 -1.51 -1.04
CA GLN A 8 -2.89 -1.08 -2.34
C GLN A 8 -3.79 -0.02 -2.98
N TYR A 9 -5.11 -0.17 -2.87
CA TYR A 9 -6.09 0.81 -3.33
C TYR A 9 -6.02 2.13 -2.55
N GLY A 10 -5.97 2.07 -1.22
CA GLY A 10 -5.78 3.25 -0.37
C GLY A 10 -4.48 4.00 -0.67
N TRP A 11 -3.40 3.26 -0.98
CA TRP A 11 -2.13 3.85 -1.40
C TRP A 11 -2.25 4.65 -2.73
N TRP A 12 -3.23 4.39 -3.59
CA TRP A 12 -3.45 5.25 -4.76
C TRP A 12 -4.09 6.57 -4.42
N PHE A 13 -5.05 6.57 -3.49
CA PHE A 13 -5.68 7.79 -3.02
C PHE A 13 -4.64 8.73 -2.40
N ALA A 14 -3.65 8.15 -1.75
CA ALA A 14 -2.48 8.84 -1.23
C ALA A 14 -1.63 9.57 -2.31
N HIS A 15 -1.90 9.35 -3.60
CA HIS A 15 -1.26 10.03 -4.73
C HIS A 15 -2.14 11.09 -5.39
N TRP A 16 -3.39 11.30 -4.94
CA TRP A 16 -4.27 12.35 -5.46
C TRP A 16 -3.82 13.76 -5.10
N ARG A 17 -2.96 13.90 -4.08
CA ARG A 17 -2.36 15.17 -3.68
C ARG A 17 -0.91 14.97 -3.23
N LYS A 18 -0.20 16.09 -3.06
CA LYS A 18 1.14 16.12 -2.47
C LYS A 18 1.03 15.91 -0.95
N PHE A 19 1.09 14.66 -0.53
CA PHE A 19 1.18 14.26 0.87
C PHE A 19 2.63 13.89 1.24
N ASP A 20 2.99 14.02 2.50
CA ASP A 20 4.22 13.45 3.06
C ASP A 20 4.10 11.93 3.25
N ARG A 21 5.19 11.25 3.60
CA ARG A 21 5.19 9.78 3.75
C ARG A 21 4.24 9.29 4.83
N ARG A 22 4.12 10.02 5.95
CA ARG A 22 3.28 9.60 7.09
C ARG A 22 1.81 9.73 6.74
N GLU A 23 1.45 10.81 6.06
CA GLU A 23 0.10 11.02 5.52
C GLU A 23 -0.26 9.93 4.50
N ARG A 24 0.64 9.62 3.56
CA ARG A 24 0.40 8.54 2.59
C ARG A 24 0.22 7.18 3.25
N ALA A 25 1.05 6.89 4.26
CA ALA A 25 0.93 5.67 5.05
C ALA A 25 -0.42 5.60 5.77
N ALA A 26 -0.86 6.69 6.41
CA ALA A 26 -2.13 6.72 7.11
C ALA A 26 -3.32 6.50 6.16
N ILE A 27 -3.31 7.13 4.98
CA ILE A 27 -4.36 6.93 3.97
C ILE A 27 -4.37 5.47 3.49
N ALA A 28 -3.21 4.89 3.15
CA ALA A 28 -3.12 3.51 2.72
C ALA A 28 -3.58 2.50 3.79
N LEU A 29 -3.15 2.69 5.04
CA LEU A 29 -3.53 1.83 6.16
C LEU A 29 -5.02 1.95 6.49
N ALA A 30 -5.61 3.14 6.34
CA ALA A 30 -7.03 3.35 6.56
C ALA A 30 -7.91 2.53 5.62
N ALA A 31 -7.49 2.31 4.37
CA ALA A 31 -8.22 1.43 3.45
C ALA A 31 -8.26 -0.02 3.94
N ALA A 32 -7.27 -0.52 4.69
CA ALA A 32 -7.26 -1.89 5.20
C ALA A 32 -7.68 -1.99 6.68
N ALA A 33 -8.10 -0.87 7.29
CA ALA A 33 -8.37 -0.83 8.72
C ALA A 33 -9.63 -1.63 9.11
N CYS A 34 -10.61 -1.72 8.21
CA CYS A 34 -11.81 -2.53 8.43
C CYS A 34 -11.47 -4.02 8.64
N ASP A 35 -10.50 -4.54 7.89
CA ASP A 35 -10.06 -5.95 8.00
C ASP A 35 -9.43 -6.31 9.34
N LEU A 36 -9.15 -5.34 10.21
CA LEU A 36 -8.67 -5.63 11.57
C LEU A 36 -9.72 -6.42 12.37
N ASP A 37 -10.99 -6.41 11.97
CA ASP A 37 -12.00 -7.30 12.56
C ASP A 37 -11.79 -8.77 12.19
N GLY A 38 -11.00 -9.07 11.15
CA GLY A 38 -10.52 -10.40 10.81
C GLY A 38 -9.53 -10.99 11.83
N LEU A 39 -8.95 -10.17 12.72
CA LEU A 39 -8.16 -10.65 13.86
C LEU A 39 -9.00 -11.51 14.83
N SER A 40 -10.33 -11.42 14.76
CA SER A 40 -11.24 -12.33 15.47
C SER A 40 -11.00 -13.81 15.15
N LEU A 41 -10.34 -14.14 14.02
CA LEU A 41 -9.91 -15.49 13.68
C LEU A 41 -9.00 -16.12 14.74
N PHE A 42 -8.21 -15.32 15.47
CA PHE A 42 -7.39 -15.82 16.59
C PHE A 42 -8.23 -16.39 17.75
N TRP A 43 -9.53 -16.12 17.78
CA TRP A 43 -10.51 -16.66 18.73
C TRP A 43 -11.42 -17.75 18.11
N GLY A 44 -11.09 -18.24 16.91
CA GLY A 44 -11.77 -19.34 16.23
C GLY A 44 -12.67 -18.90 15.07
N GLY A 45 -13.10 -19.89 14.27
CA GLY A 45 -13.93 -19.67 13.08
C GLY A 45 -15.28 -19.00 13.39
N ASP A 46 -15.93 -19.39 14.50
CA ASP A 46 -17.20 -18.80 14.91
C ASP A 46 -17.05 -17.30 15.25
N ALA A 47 -15.96 -16.93 15.92
CA ALA A 47 -15.66 -15.53 16.21
C ALA A 47 -15.39 -14.76 14.92
N TYR A 48 -14.62 -15.35 14.00
CA TYR A 48 -14.37 -14.78 12.67
C TYR A 48 -15.67 -14.48 11.92
N TYR A 49 -16.53 -15.47 11.73
CA TYR A 49 -17.80 -15.29 11.01
C TYR A 49 -18.77 -14.32 11.72
N ARG A 50 -18.68 -14.20 13.05
CA ARG A 50 -19.54 -13.31 13.84
C ARG A 50 -19.09 -11.84 13.80
N TYR A 51 -17.81 -11.56 13.61
CA TYR A 51 -17.25 -10.21 13.76
C TYR A 51 -16.65 -9.65 12.48
N HIS A 52 -16.05 -10.48 11.64
CA HIS A 52 -15.54 -10.06 10.33
C HIS A 52 -16.71 -9.61 9.45
N HIS A 53 -16.58 -8.48 8.74
CA HIS A 53 -17.66 -7.77 8.03
C HIS A 53 -18.78 -7.15 8.89
N ILE A 54 -18.64 -7.18 10.23
CA ILE A 54 -19.65 -6.62 11.14
C ILE A 54 -19.06 -5.52 12.02
N LEU A 55 -17.91 -5.76 12.64
CA LEU A 55 -17.38 -4.89 13.68
C LEU A 55 -16.88 -3.56 13.11
N PHE A 56 -16.10 -3.57 12.03
CA PHE A 56 -15.53 -2.34 11.44
C PHE A 56 -16.20 -1.89 10.14
N HIS A 57 -17.09 -2.69 9.59
CA HIS A 57 -17.80 -2.43 8.33
C HIS A 57 -19.12 -1.69 8.54
N ASN A 58 -19.11 -0.65 9.39
CA ASN A 58 -20.31 0.11 9.73
C ASN A 58 -20.07 1.60 10.00
N LEU A 59 -21.15 2.37 9.99
CA LEU A 59 -21.15 3.81 10.17
C LEU A 59 -20.58 4.22 11.53
N GLY A 60 -20.87 3.46 12.60
CA GLY A 60 -20.28 3.70 13.92
C GLY A 60 -18.75 3.66 13.87
N SER A 61 -18.19 2.60 13.30
CA SER A 61 -16.75 2.44 13.14
C SER A 61 -16.15 3.49 12.20
N PHE A 62 -16.82 3.82 11.10
CA PHE A 62 -16.43 4.92 10.22
C PHE A 62 -16.36 6.27 10.95
N LEU A 63 -17.35 6.60 11.78
CA LEU A 63 -17.39 7.84 12.54
C LEU A 63 -16.28 7.89 13.59
N VAL A 64 -16.08 6.81 14.36
CA VAL A 64 -14.98 6.70 15.33
C VAL A 64 -13.64 6.89 14.63
N PHE A 65 -13.40 6.19 13.53
CA PHE A 65 -12.15 6.29 12.78
C PHE A 65 -11.93 7.69 12.21
N THR A 66 -12.99 8.31 11.68
CA THR A 66 -12.97 9.69 11.17
C THR A 66 -12.62 10.67 12.29
N ILE A 67 -13.21 10.55 13.48
CA ILE A 67 -12.91 11.41 14.63
C ILE A 67 -11.45 11.23 15.05
N VAL A 68 -11.00 9.98 15.22
CA VAL A 68 -9.61 9.67 15.61
C VAL A 68 -8.62 10.24 14.59
N ALA A 69 -8.86 10.04 13.29
CA ALA A 69 -8.06 10.62 12.23
C ALA A 69 -8.06 12.16 12.30
N GLY A 70 -9.19 12.77 12.62
CA GLY A 70 -9.32 14.22 12.81
C GLY A 70 -8.43 14.73 13.94
N LEU A 71 -8.31 14.00 15.05
CA LEU A 71 -7.42 14.36 16.15
C LEU A 71 -5.93 14.35 15.73
N PHE A 72 -5.50 13.35 14.95
CA PHE A 72 -4.12 13.26 14.48
C PHE A 72 -3.79 14.25 13.35
N PHE A 73 -4.76 14.54 12.50
CA PHE A 73 -4.58 15.35 11.28
C PHE A 73 -5.34 16.68 11.32
N TRP A 74 -5.63 17.23 12.51
CA TRP A 74 -6.46 18.43 12.67
C TRP A 74 -5.95 19.67 11.93
N ARG A 75 -4.62 19.82 11.77
CA ARG A 75 -3.99 20.89 10.96
C ARG A 75 -3.81 20.54 9.48
N LYS A 76 -4.18 19.33 9.09
CA LYS A 76 -3.95 18.71 7.78
C LYS A 76 -5.28 18.17 7.24
N PRO A 77 -6.28 19.04 6.97
CA PRO A 77 -7.65 18.62 6.68
C PRO A 77 -7.75 17.69 5.47
N TRP A 78 -6.91 17.87 4.44
CA TRP A 78 -6.89 16.97 3.30
C TRP A 78 -6.41 15.55 3.62
N ALA A 79 -5.45 15.41 4.55
CA ALA A 79 -5.01 14.09 5.00
C ALA A 79 -6.12 13.44 5.83
N TRP A 80 -6.74 14.20 6.73
CA TRP A 80 -7.90 13.73 7.50
C TRP A 80 -9.04 13.25 6.61
N LEU A 81 -9.48 14.07 5.65
CA LEU A 81 -10.57 13.74 4.73
C LEU A 81 -10.23 12.53 3.86
N LEU A 82 -8.99 12.39 3.38
CA LEU A 82 -8.61 11.20 2.62
C LEU A 82 -8.46 9.94 3.47
N VAL A 83 -8.07 10.07 4.74
CA VAL A 83 -8.08 8.92 5.67
C VAL A 83 -9.51 8.43 5.88
N ALA A 84 -10.45 9.34 6.16
CA ALA A 84 -11.87 9.00 6.28
C ALA A 84 -12.43 8.42 4.98
N PHE A 85 -12.19 9.09 3.85
CA PHE A 85 -12.60 8.61 2.52
C PHE A 85 -12.03 7.21 2.23
N SER A 86 -10.75 6.98 2.50
CA SER A 86 -10.09 5.70 2.24
C SER A 86 -10.69 4.56 3.08
N PHE A 87 -11.04 4.82 4.34
CA PHE A 87 -11.77 3.86 5.18
C PHE A 87 -13.18 3.61 4.61
N GLY A 88 -13.92 4.66 4.25
CA GLY A 88 -15.27 4.51 3.70
C GLY A 88 -15.29 3.72 2.38
N MET A 89 -14.27 3.93 1.54
CA MET A 89 -14.12 3.21 0.28
C MET A 89 -13.87 1.71 0.46
N HIS A 90 -13.31 1.27 1.59
CA HIS A 90 -13.22 -0.15 1.91
C HIS A 90 -14.62 -0.79 1.94
N ILE A 91 -15.55 -0.18 2.71
CA ILE A 91 -16.93 -0.68 2.84
C ILE A 91 -17.64 -0.70 1.47
N VAL A 92 -17.43 0.35 0.66
CA VAL A 92 -17.98 0.42 -0.69
C VAL A 92 -17.40 -0.71 -1.56
N GLU A 93 -16.09 -0.93 -1.52
CA GLU A 93 -15.45 -1.94 -2.35
C GLU A 93 -15.92 -3.36 -2.01
N ASP A 94 -16.03 -3.69 -0.72
CA ASP A 94 -16.53 -5.00 -0.30
C ASP A 94 -17.98 -5.23 -0.71
N TYR A 95 -18.81 -4.19 -0.68
CA TYR A 95 -20.18 -4.27 -1.19
C TYR A 95 -20.22 -4.73 -2.65
N PHE A 96 -19.26 -4.28 -3.47
CA PHE A 96 -19.21 -4.59 -4.90
C PHE A 96 -18.40 -5.84 -5.24
N THR A 97 -17.52 -6.33 -4.36
CA THR A 97 -16.49 -7.32 -4.74
C THR A 97 -16.51 -8.61 -3.93
N VAL A 98 -17.23 -8.67 -2.82
CA VAL A 98 -17.29 -9.86 -1.95
C VAL A 98 -18.76 -10.14 -1.62
N PRO A 99 -19.30 -11.36 -1.86
CA PRO A 99 -20.66 -11.73 -1.51
C PRO A 99 -20.74 -12.11 -0.02
N TRP A 100 -20.47 -11.15 0.85
CA TRP A 100 -20.57 -11.29 2.29
C TRP A 100 -21.37 -10.11 2.85
N ASP A 101 -22.48 -10.43 3.49
CA ASP A 101 -23.31 -9.46 4.20
C ASP A 101 -22.51 -8.54 5.12
N MET A 102 -22.77 -7.24 4.97
CA MET A 102 -22.30 -6.20 5.88
C MET A 102 -23.49 -5.51 6.53
N LEU A 103 -23.24 -4.90 7.69
CA LEU A 103 -24.24 -4.14 8.45
C LEU A 103 -23.85 -2.65 8.50
N PRO A 104 -23.83 -1.94 7.36
CA PRO A 104 -23.23 -0.61 7.26
C PRO A 104 -23.92 0.43 8.14
N TRP A 105 -25.19 0.23 8.49
CA TRP A 105 -25.97 1.18 9.28
C TRP A 105 -25.81 1.01 10.79
N ARG A 106 -25.03 0.03 11.27
CA ARG A 106 -24.76 -0.10 12.71
C ARG A 106 -24.02 1.13 13.26
N PRO A 107 -24.31 1.55 14.52
CA PRO A 107 -25.24 0.92 15.48
C PRO A 107 -26.71 1.35 15.34
N PHE A 108 -27.06 2.16 14.34
CA PHE A 108 -28.41 2.74 14.20
C PHE A 108 -29.42 1.83 13.48
N GLY A 109 -28.93 0.82 12.75
CA GLY A 109 -29.75 -0.17 12.07
C GLY A 109 -29.03 -1.50 11.88
N ASN A 110 -29.80 -2.56 11.64
CA ASN A 110 -29.32 -3.93 11.43
C ASN A 110 -29.65 -4.46 10.03
N LEU A 111 -29.82 -3.57 9.05
CA LEU A 111 -30.08 -3.99 7.67
C LEU A 111 -28.80 -4.58 7.06
N ALA A 112 -28.83 -5.88 6.79
CA ALA A 112 -27.81 -6.57 6.03
C ALA A 112 -27.91 -6.18 4.56
N VAL A 113 -26.78 -5.79 3.98
CA VAL A 113 -26.69 -5.46 2.57
C VAL A 113 -25.43 -6.06 1.97
N ASN A 114 -25.57 -6.50 0.74
CA ASN A 114 -24.48 -6.78 -0.19
C ASN A 114 -25.05 -6.73 -1.62
N LEU A 115 -24.19 -6.61 -2.63
CA LEU A 115 -24.63 -6.57 -4.02
C LEU A 115 -25.12 -7.93 -4.52
N ASP A 116 -24.71 -9.03 -3.90
CA ASP A 116 -25.19 -10.37 -4.26
C ASP A 116 -26.68 -10.61 -3.90
N HIS A 117 -27.30 -9.69 -3.15
CA HIS A 117 -28.77 -9.64 -3.00
C HIS A 117 -29.49 -9.19 -4.29
N HIS A 118 -28.76 -8.59 -5.23
CA HIS A 118 -29.28 -8.07 -6.50
C HIS A 118 -28.66 -8.73 -7.73
N LEU A 119 -27.48 -9.33 -7.58
CA LEU A 119 -26.74 -10.03 -8.63
C LEU A 119 -26.33 -11.43 -8.15
N GLN A 120 -26.01 -12.33 -9.07
CA GLN A 120 -25.54 -13.66 -8.68
C GLN A 120 -24.18 -13.55 -7.98
N ALA A 121 -24.01 -14.22 -6.83
CA ALA A 121 -22.79 -14.17 -6.02
C ALA A 121 -21.50 -14.45 -6.80
N TRP A 122 -21.53 -15.36 -7.79
CA TRP A 122 -20.35 -15.65 -8.62
C TRP A 122 -19.95 -14.47 -9.51
N ILE A 123 -20.89 -13.61 -9.92
CA ILE A 123 -20.60 -12.38 -10.68
C ILE A 123 -19.85 -11.40 -9.78
N VAL A 124 -20.36 -11.20 -8.56
CA VAL A 124 -19.73 -10.32 -7.56
C VAL A 124 -18.32 -10.82 -7.21
N GLN A 125 -18.22 -12.09 -6.81
CA GLN A 125 -16.98 -12.69 -6.32
C GLN A 125 -15.91 -12.87 -7.40
N TYR A 126 -16.28 -13.25 -8.63
CA TYR A 126 -15.28 -13.58 -9.65
C TYR A 126 -15.16 -12.49 -10.71
N VAL A 127 -16.27 -11.92 -11.20
CA VAL A 127 -16.19 -10.92 -12.27
C VAL A 127 -15.78 -9.58 -11.67
N PHE A 128 -16.55 -9.03 -10.73
CA PHE A 128 -16.28 -7.71 -10.18
C PHE A 128 -14.98 -7.68 -9.37
N GLN A 129 -14.73 -8.70 -8.54
CA GLN A 129 -13.45 -8.79 -7.84
C GLN A 129 -12.25 -8.86 -8.80
N SER A 130 -12.31 -9.66 -9.88
CA SER A 130 -11.20 -9.76 -10.83
C SER A 130 -10.98 -8.46 -11.61
N VAL A 131 -12.07 -7.80 -12.04
CA VAL A 131 -12.00 -6.48 -12.69
C VAL A 131 -11.37 -5.46 -11.75
N ALA A 132 -11.78 -5.43 -10.48
CA ALA A 132 -11.20 -4.58 -9.47
C ALA A 132 -9.70 -4.88 -9.29
N MET A 133 -9.30 -6.16 -9.14
CA MET A 133 -7.90 -6.55 -9.00
C MET A 133 -7.04 -6.19 -10.22
N VAL A 134 -7.55 -6.33 -11.44
CA VAL A 134 -6.84 -5.93 -12.68
C VAL A 134 -6.71 -4.41 -12.73
N GLY A 135 -7.78 -3.67 -12.44
CA GLY A 135 -7.73 -2.22 -12.27
C GLY A 135 -6.69 -1.83 -11.22
N VAL A 136 -6.58 -2.64 -10.16
CA VAL A 136 -5.63 -2.44 -9.08
C VAL A 136 -4.20 -2.55 -9.49
N PHE A 137 -3.90 -3.61 -10.20
CA PHE A 137 -2.61 -3.80 -10.80
C PHE A 137 -2.28 -2.67 -11.79
N ALA A 138 -3.20 -2.32 -12.69
CA ALA A 138 -2.98 -1.31 -13.72
C ALA A 138 -2.66 0.08 -13.14
N ILE A 139 -3.44 0.54 -12.16
CA ILE A 139 -3.19 1.85 -11.53
C ILE A 139 -1.89 1.83 -10.74
N THR A 140 -1.55 0.71 -10.10
CA THR A 140 -0.26 0.57 -9.40
C THR A 140 0.92 0.68 -10.35
N VAL A 141 0.86 0.03 -11.51
CA VAL A 141 1.88 0.17 -12.57
C VAL A 141 1.94 1.61 -13.09
N TRP A 142 0.80 2.27 -13.23
CA TRP A 142 0.76 3.68 -13.62
C TRP A 142 1.43 4.59 -12.56
N ILE A 143 1.12 4.42 -11.27
CA ILE A 143 1.76 5.20 -10.20
C ILE A 143 3.26 4.92 -10.16
N TYR A 144 3.64 3.66 -10.29
CA TYR A 144 5.02 3.22 -10.35
C TYR A 144 5.81 3.93 -11.46
N THR A 145 5.25 4.01 -12.66
CA THR A 145 5.90 4.65 -13.81
C THR A 145 5.86 6.18 -13.74
N ARG A 146 4.77 6.77 -13.22
CA ARG A 146 4.54 8.22 -13.18
C ARG A 146 5.20 8.92 -12.00
N TYR A 147 5.09 8.33 -10.81
CA TYR A 147 5.54 8.91 -9.54
C TYR A 147 6.80 8.27 -8.98
N ARG A 148 7.27 7.15 -9.57
CA ARG A 148 8.48 6.44 -9.15
C ARG A 148 8.41 6.03 -7.68
N ARG A 149 7.31 5.41 -7.28
CA ARG A 149 7.03 4.93 -5.93
C ARG A 149 6.33 3.58 -5.99
N THR A 150 6.53 2.75 -4.97
CA THR A 150 5.73 1.55 -4.71
C THR A 150 5.13 1.62 -3.30
N PRO A 151 4.14 0.77 -2.95
CA PRO A 151 3.63 0.70 -1.58
C PRO A 151 4.71 0.42 -0.52
N ILE A 152 5.85 -0.17 -0.91
CA ILE A 152 6.98 -0.47 -0.03
C ILE A 152 7.58 0.80 0.58
N GLU A 153 7.38 1.97 -0.04
CA GLU A 153 7.85 3.26 0.48
C GLU A 153 7.37 3.54 1.92
N ILE A 154 6.21 2.97 2.30
CA ILE A 154 5.61 3.11 3.63
C ILE A 154 6.51 2.45 4.67
N VAL A 155 7.01 1.24 4.37
CA VAL A 155 7.84 0.44 5.28
C VAL A 155 9.30 0.84 5.18
N SER A 156 9.85 0.89 3.98
CA SER A 156 11.28 1.16 3.75
C SER A 156 11.51 1.94 2.45
N PRO A 157 11.79 3.25 2.53
CA PRO A 157 12.16 4.06 1.37
C PRO A 157 13.43 3.58 0.67
N ALA A 158 14.37 3.01 1.42
CA ALA A 158 15.62 2.49 0.86
C ALA A 158 15.37 1.26 -0.01
N LEU A 159 14.52 0.34 0.46
CA LEU A 159 14.12 -0.84 -0.29
C LEU A 159 13.26 -0.48 -1.51
N ASP A 160 12.31 0.44 -1.34
CA ASP A 160 11.47 0.96 -2.43
C ASP A 160 12.32 1.48 -3.59
N ARG A 161 13.29 2.34 -3.28
CA ARG A 161 14.25 2.88 -4.25
C ARG A 161 15.10 1.79 -4.91
N LEU A 162 15.53 0.76 -4.16
CA LEU A 162 16.31 -0.34 -4.71
C LEU A 162 15.49 -1.11 -5.76
N ILE A 163 14.24 -1.43 -5.45
CA ILE A 163 13.31 -2.14 -6.34
C ILE A 163 13.00 -1.29 -7.58
N LEU A 164 12.68 -0.01 -7.38
CA LEU A 164 12.46 0.96 -8.46
C LEU A 164 13.65 1.05 -9.41
N ASN A 165 14.85 1.15 -8.85
CA ASN A 165 16.07 1.22 -9.62
C ASN A 165 16.27 -0.06 -10.44
N TYR A 166 16.11 -1.21 -9.79
CA TYR A 166 16.31 -2.51 -10.43
C TYR A 166 15.33 -2.74 -11.60
N ALA A 167 14.07 -2.36 -11.43
CA ALA A 167 13.04 -2.67 -12.41
C ALA A 167 12.87 -1.59 -13.49
N VAL A 168 13.17 -0.30 -13.25
CA VAL A 168 13.01 0.75 -14.29
C VAL A 168 14.30 1.24 -14.92
N LEU A 169 15.43 1.30 -14.19
CA LEU A 169 16.68 1.81 -14.79
C LEU A 169 17.17 1.02 -16.02
N PRO A 170 17.06 -0.33 -16.08
CA PRO A 170 17.60 -1.11 -17.19
C PRO A 170 17.03 -0.76 -18.55
N TRP A 171 15.82 -0.20 -18.57
CA TRP A 171 15.08 0.14 -19.78
C TRP A 171 15.50 1.48 -20.38
N LYS A 172 16.14 2.34 -19.60
CA LYS A 172 16.47 3.72 -20.01
C LYS A 172 17.95 4.07 -19.85
N ASN A 173 18.73 3.25 -19.14
CA ASN A 173 20.08 3.62 -18.73
C ASN A 173 21.08 2.48 -18.92
N GLY A 174 22.25 2.85 -19.45
CA GLY A 174 23.47 2.05 -19.42
C GLY A 174 24.31 2.35 -18.20
N CYS A 175 25.13 1.39 -17.79
CA CYS A 175 26.09 1.52 -16.70
C CYS A 175 27.16 2.54 -17.07
N ALA A 176 27.46 3.46 -16.17
CA ALA A 176 28.47 4.50 -16.41
C ALA A 176 29.88 3.95 -16.72
N SER A 177 30.23 2.74 -16.23
CA SER A 177 31.56 2.14 -16.41
C SER A 177 31.66 1.17 -17.60
N CYS A 178 30.56 0.52 -18.02
CA CYS A 178 30.62 -0.54 -19.04
C CYS A 178 29.47 -0.56 -20.05
N SER A 179 28.57 0.42 -19.99
CA SER A 179 27.41 0.57 -20.89
C SER A 179 26.37 -0.57 -20.85
N ALA A 180 26.60 -1.66 -20.11
CA ALA A 180 25.60 -2.71 -19.86
C ALA A 180 24.38 -2.16 -19.13
N ARG A 181 23.25 -2.88 -19.09
CA ARG A 181 22.02 -2.42 -18.40
C ARG A 181 22.30 -2.01 -16.95
N ALA A 182 21.92 -0.78 -16.60
CA ALA A 182 22.08 -0.28 -15.24
C ALA A 182 20.89 -0.68 -14.37
N HIS A 183 21.16 -1.14 -13.15
CA HIS A 183 20.13 -1.59 -12.21
C HIS A 183 20.11 -0.77 -10.92
N PHE A 184 21.14 0.06 -10.68
CA PHE A 184 21.29 0.76 -9.41
C PHE A 184 21.80 2.19 -9.61
N THR A 185 21.33 3.12 -8.79
CA THR A 185 21.85 4.48 -8.69
C THR A 185 22.74 4.59 -7.46
N CYS A 186 23.96 5.07 -7.62
CA CYS A 186 24.92 5.23 -6.51
C CYS A 186 24.49 6.37 -5.58
N ASP A 187 24.45 6.10 -4.28
CA ASP A 187 24.08 7.07 -3.24
C ASP A 187 25.14 8.14 -2.97
N ALA A 188 26.36 7.96 -3.48
CA ALA A 188 27.45 8.93 -3.31
C ALA A 188 27.51 9.93 -4.47
N CYS A 189 27.49 9.43 -5.71
CA CYS A 189 27.70 10.25 -6.90
C CYS A 189 26.45 10.42 -7.78
N GLY A 190 25.34 9.74 -7.48
CA GLY A 190 24.10 9.82 -8.26
C GLY A 190 24.16 9.14 -9.64
N ARG A 191 25.32 8.61 -10.07
CA ARG A 191 25.47 7.89 -11.33
C ARG A 191 24.85 6.49 -11.26
N VAL A 192 24.49 5.95 -12.42
CA VAL A 192 23.83 4.65 -12.56
C VAL A 192 24.82 3.55 -12.97
N PHE A 193 24.69 2.37 -12.36
CA PHE A 193 25.62 1.25 -12.50
C PHE A 193 24.89 -0.08 -12.64
N CYS A 194 25.54 -1.07 -13.27
CA CYS A 194 25.08 -2.45 -13.28
C CYS A 194 25.40 -3.14 -11.94
N ALA A 195 24.85 -4.34 -11.74
CA ALA A 195 25.08 -5.13 -10.52
C ALA A 195 26.55 -5.51 -10.27
N ARG A 196 27.41 -5.50 -11.30
CA ARG A 196 28.84 -5.80 -11.16
C ARG A 196 29.67 -4.61 -10.67
N HIS A 197 29.27 -3.38 -11.02
CA HIS A 197 29.99 -2.15 -10.69
C HIS A 197 29.39 -1.40 -9.49
N SER A 198 28.46 -2.02 -8.79
CA SER A 198 27.85 -1.49 -7.58
C SER A 198 27.70 -2.57 -6.51
N LYS A 199 27.69 -2.13 -5.25
CA LYS A 199 27.49 -2.99 -4.08
C LYS A 199 26.36 -2.39 -3.25
N VAL A 200 25.46 -3.26 -2.81
CA VAL A 200 24.39 -2.92 -1.88
C VAL A 200 24.86 -3.25 -0.46
N ASP A 201 24.71 -2.32 0.48
CA ASP A 201 25.01 -2.56 1.89
C ASP A 201 23.80 -3.12 2.66
N GLY A 202 23.99 -3.46 3.94
CA GLY A 202 22.93 -3.99 4.81
C GLY A 202 21.77 -3.01 5.07
N HIS A 203 21.89 -1.75 4.68
CA HIS A 203 20.86 -0.71 4.80
C HIS A 203 20.22 -0.36 3.45
N CYS A 204 20.35 -1.24 2.45
CA CYS A 204 19.84 -1.01 1.09
C CYS A 204 20.39 0.26 0.42
N ARG A 205 21.60 0.70 0.82
CA ARG A 205 22.32 1.78 0.13
C ARG A 205 23.20 1.18 -0.94
N VAL A 206 23.29 1.88 -2.07
CA VAL A 206 24.09 1.46 -3.23
C VAL A 206 25.33 2.32 -3.28
N ARG A 207 26.51 1.69 -3.33
CA ARG A 207 27.78 2.37 -3.61
C ARG A 207 28.41 1.79 -4.87
N CYS A 208 28.94 2.64 -5.74
CA CYS A 208 29.76 2.19 -6.86
C CYS A 208 31.22 1.99 -6.43
N GLN A 209 31.95 1.19 -7.20
CA GLN A 209 33.38 0.91 -6.94
C GLN A 209 34.28 2.13 -7.13
N GLU A 210 33.83 3.12 -7.91
CA GLU A 210 34.57 4.35 -8.21
C GLU A 210 34.47 5.39 -7.08
N CYS A 211 33.49 5.28 -6.19
CA CYS A 211 33.36 6.20 -5.05
C CYS A 211 34.26 5.73 -3.90
N PRO A 212 35.04 6.63 -3.29
CA PRO A 212 35.92 6.26 -2.18
C PRO A 212 35.08 5.69 -1.03
N SER A 213 35.34 4.44 -0.68
CA SER A 213 34.72 3.75 0.43
C SER A 213 35.22 4.34 1.73
N SER A 214 34.47 5.26 2.35
CA SER A 214 34.70 5.66 3.75
C SER A 214 34.28 4.57 4.76
N LEU A 215 34.32 3.29 4.37
CA LEU A 215 34.13 2.11 5.23
C LEU A 215 35.15 1.03 4.83
N ALA A 216 36.42 1.40 4.89
CA ALA A 216 37.46 0.48 5.35
C ALA A 216 37.77 0.85 6.81
N SER A 217 36.84 0.58 7.73
CA SER A 217 37.13 0.62 9.16
C SER A 217 36.61 -0.65 9.84
N ALA A 218 37.57 -1.37 10.41
CA ALA A 218 37.43 -2.37 11.47
C ALA A 218 36.75 -3.72 11.13
N SER A 219 37.39 -4.53 10.28
CA SER A 219 37.44 -5.98 10.55
C SER A 219 38.66 -6.55 9.82
N ARG A 220 39.53 -7.24 10.57
CA ARG A 220 40.86 -7.76 10.20
C ARG A 220 42.01 -6.79 10.40
N ARG A 221 42.39 -6.60 11.67
CA ARG A 221 43.78 -6.66 12.13
C ARG A 221 43.75 -7.05 13.62
N HIS A 222 44.49 -8.12 13.90
CA HIS A 222 44.74 -8.82 15.18
C HIS A 222 43.60 -9.68 15.71
#